data_AF-A0A7Y4WDJ3-F1
#
_entry.id   AF-A0A7Y4WDJ3-F1
#
_cell.length_a   1.000
_cell.length_b   1.000
_cell.length_c   1.000
_cell.angle_alpha   90.00
_cell.angle_beta   90.00
_cell.angle_gamma   90.00
#
_symmetry.space_group_name_H-M   'P 1'
#
loop_
_entity.id
_entity.type
_entity.pdbx_description
1 polymer ?
#
loop_
_entity_poly.entity_id
_entity_poly.type
_entity_poly.pdbx_seq_one_letter_code
_entity_poly.pdbx_strand_id
1 'polypeptide(L)'
;MREPAQMRACTWIFLAILAFAVIQRPSVTLAQGGGAPGGWVTPDYAEPQVPVARRSSAPRRSMAGTWIPIGRFGTGTQAGGVHLKPNDGRPENQLPYTPFGLKLYETHKALEGADAVPPALGNDPRNLCEPLGMPRVNHYNLNLVQIMQDDYKVAILYQFDNRWRVIWTDGRQLPTVVEGGAVKLGDEIREQRFLGYSVGRWSDDTTLEAVTVGTMPEDRVWLDSTGRPITDQVRVTERIRRLDSHTIEWSETIDDPKVYSKPWETMRLPMRLADPRTDVMEYYCSPVEQQNYNRRFGNSASGGAGGR
;
A
#
# COMPACT_ATOMS: atom_id res chain seq x y z
N MET A 1 -66.09 -38.08 41.14
CA MET A 1 -65.75 -39.11 42.15
C MET A 1 -64.48 -38.67 42.86
N ARG A 2 -64.42 -38.90 44.18
CA ARG A 2 -63.43 -38.39 45.14
C ARG A 2 -62.03 -39.00 44.95
N GLU A 3 -61.02 -38.18 45.27
CA GLU A 3 -59.58 -38.37 45.52
C GLU A 3 -59.21 -39.49 46.56
N PRO A 4 -57.92 -39.71 46.96
CA PRO A 4 -56.69 -40.00 46.19
C PRO A 4 -55.72 -40.99 46.94
N ALA A 5 -54.48 -41.09 46.43
CA ALA A 5 -53.19 -41.24 47.16
C ALA A 5 -52.81 -42.52 47.95
N GLN A 6 -51.77 -43.17 47.43
CA GLN A 6 -50.77 -44.02 48.10
C GLN A 6 -49.41 -43.63 47.52
N MET A 7 -48.24 -43.73 48.16
CA MET A 7 -47.80 -43.99 49.52
C MET A 7 -46.27 -43.70 49.50
N ARG A 8 -45.71 -43.51 50.69
CA ARG A 8 -44.36 -43.03 51.03
C ARG A 8 -43.21 -43.89 50.46
N ALA A 9 -42.07 -43.26 50.19
CA ALA A 9 -40.77 -43.93 50.17
C ALA A 9 -39.64 -43.04 50.71
N CYS A 10 -38.78 -43.67 51.51
CA CYS A 10 -37.78 -43.15 52.42
C CYS A 10 -36.66 -42.30 51.79
N THR A 11 -36.28 -41.28 52.53
CA THR A 11 -35.09 -40.44 52.36
C THR A 11 -33.82 -41.22 52.73
N TRP A 12 -32.88 -41.37 51.79
CA TRP A 12 -31.48 -41.72 52.07
C TRP A 12 -30.59 -40.59 51.52
N ILE A 13 -29.85 -39.94 52.40
CA ILE A 13 -28.91 -38.86 52.10
C ILE A 13 -27.59 -39.51 51.66
N PHE A 14 -27.18 -39.30 50.41
CA PHE A 14 -25.82 -39.59 49.94
C PHE A 14 -25.07 -38.28 49.68
N LEU A 15 -23.94 -38.12 50.36
CA LEU A 15 -22.96 -37.06 50.12
C LEU A 15 -22.39 -37.18 48.70
N ALA A 16 -22.44 -36.09 47.93
CA ALA A 16 -21.74 -35.95 46.67
C ALA A 16 -20.30 -35.45 46.91
N ILE A 17 -19.30 -36.24 46.52
CA ILE A 17 -17.91 -35.79 46.36
C ILE A 17 -17.69 -35.56 44.86
N LEU A 18 -17.65 -34.30 44.45
CA LEU A 18 -17.30 -33.88 43.08
C LEU A 18 -15.78 -33.93 42.91
N ALA A 19 -15.29 -34.95 42.19
CA ALA A 19 -13.93 -34.96 41.66
C ALA A 19 -13.86 -34.08 40.41
N PHE A 20 -13.25 -32.90 40.52
CA PHE A 20 -12.89 -32.06 39.36
C PHE A 20 -11.67 -32.68 38.66
N ALA A 21 -11.89 -33.33 37.53
CA ALA A 21 -10.81 -33.71 36.61
C ALA A 21 -10.35 -32.47 35.84
N VAL A 22 -9.18 -31.93 36.21
CA VAL A 22 -8.51 -30.85 35.46
C VAL A 22 -7.92 -31.45 34.18
N ILE A 23 -8.57 -31.21 33.05
CA ILE A 23 -8.01 -31.50 31.73
C ILE A 23 -6.90 -30.48 31.46
N GLN A 24 -5.65 -30.85 31.72
CA GLN A 24 -4.49 -30.07 31.30
C GLN A 24 -4.34 -30.16 29.78
N ARG A 25 -4.68 -29.08 29.07
CA ARG A 25 -4.25 -28.89 27.68
C ARG A 25 -2.75 -28.57 27.69
N PRO A 26 -1.93 -29.17 26.81
CA PRO A 26 -0.53 -28.78 26.71
C PRO A 26 -0.47 -27.34 26.19
N SER A 27 0.01 -26.44 27.03
CA SER A 27 0.34 -25.09 26.63
C SER A 27 1.46 -25.16 25.60
N VAL A 28 1.14 -24.83 24.35
CA VAL A 28 2.17 -24.55 23.34
C VAL A 28 3.00 -23.39 23.90
N THR A 29 4.21 -23.71 24.34
CA THR A 29 5.15 -22.70 24.80
C THR A 29 5.68 -22.02 23.56
N LEU A 30 5.07 -20.89 23.17
CA LEU A 30 5.71 -19.98 22.24
C LEU A 30 6.98 -19.50 22.93
N ALA A 31 8.13 -20.01 22.48
CA ALA A 31 9.43 -19.55 22.91
C ALA A 31 9.50 -18.04 22.69
N GLN A 32 9.48 -17.28 23.78
CA GLN A 32 9.67 -15.83 23.76
C GLN A 32 11.14 -15.52 23.43
N GLY A 33 11.43 -15.45 22.14
CA GLY A 33 12.70 -14.91 21.65
C GLY A 33 12.64 -13.38 21.60
N GLY A 34 13.30 -12.73 22.56
CA GLY A 34 13.96 -11.44 22.39
C GLY A 34 13.10 -10.20 22.13
N GLY A 35 12.62 -9.55 23.20
CA GLY A 35 12.17 -8.16 23.17
C GLY A 35 11.36 -7.84 24.42
N ALA A 36 11.93 -7.08 25.34
CA ALA A 36 11.25 -6.68 26.58
C ALA A 36 9.86 -6.06 26.29
N PRO A 37 8.81 -6.40 27.07
CA PRO A 37 7.51 -5.77 26.90
C PRO A 37 7.57 -4.36 27.50
N GLY A 38 7.53 -3.30 26.68
CA GLY A 38 7.44 -1.95 27.25
C GLY A 38 7.61 -0.71 26.37
N GLY A 39 7.53 -0.78 25.04
CA GLY A 39 7.65 0.42 24.20
C GLY A 39 7.12 0.26 22.79
N TRP A 40 6.89 1.40 22.12
CA TRP A 40 6.59 1.46 20.69
C TRP A 40 7.80 0.93 19.90
N VAL A 41 7.59 -0.11 19.08
CA VAL A 41 8.65 -0.67 18.23
C VAL A 41 8.74 0.18 16.98
N THR A 42 9.86 0.85 16.74
CA THR A 42 10.08 1.61 15.52
C THR A 42 10.70 0.73 14.43
N PRO A 43 10.44 1.02 13.13
CA PRO A 43 11.08 0.30 12.04
C PRO A 43 12.62 0.44 12.09
N ASP A 44 13.35 -0.67 12.20
CA ASP A 44 14.81 -0.70 12.06
C ASP A 44 15.21 -0.93 10.60
N TYR A 45 15.44 0.12 9.83
CA TYR A 45 15.84 0.01 8.42
C TYR A 45 17.23 -0.62 8.19
N ALA A 46 18.06 -0.73 9.22
CA ALA A 46 19.40 -1.31 9.14
C ALA A 46 19.43 -2.79 9.57
N GLU A 47 18.29 -3.35 9.97
CA GLU A 47 18.20 -4.72 10.45
C GLU A 47 18.78 -5.71 9.42
N PRO A 48 19.76 -6.55 9.82
CA PRO A 48 20.31 -7.58 8.95
C PRO A 48 19.23 -8.55 8.49
N GLN A 49 19.25 -8.89 7.20
CA GLN A 49 18.31 -9.87 6.70
C GLN A 49 18.52 -11.25 7.34
N VAL A 50 17.42 -11.96 7.61
CA VAL A 50 17.48 -13.37 7.99
C VAL A 50 18.25 -14.15 6.90
N PRO A 51 19.28 -14.95 7.24
CA PRO A 51 20.01 -15.74 6.27
C PRO A 51 19.09 -16.70 5.51
N VAL A 52 19.29 -16.87 4.20
CA VAL A 52 18.45 -17.73 3.34
C VAL A 52 18.27 -19.14 3.92
N ALA A 53 19.34 -19.73 4.46
CA ALA A 53 19.32 -21.06 5.09
C ALA A 53 18.41 -21.17 6.33
N ARG A 54 17.99 -20.05 6.92
CA ARG A 54 17.09 -19.99 8.09
C ARG A 54 15.67 -19.53 7.73
N ARG A 55 15.40 -19.22 6.46
CA ARG A 55 14.05 -18.82 6.01
C ARG A 55 13.22 -20.06 5.72
N SER A 56 12.03 -20.15 6.30
CA SER A 56 11.06 -21.17 5.94
C SER A 56 10.34 -20.82 4.64
N SER A 57 9.62 -21.79 4.07
CA SER A 57 8.78 -21.58 2.90
C SER A 57 7.76 -20.46 3.10
N ALA A 58 7.40 -19.81 2.00
CA ALA A 58 6.32 -18.83 1.98
C ALA A 58 4.99 -19.45 2.48
N PRO A 59 4.21 -18.72 3.30
CA PRO A 59 2.86 -19.16 3.64
C PRO A 59 1.99 -19.16 2.39
N ARG A 60 1.14 -20.18 2.29
CA ARG A 60 0.23 -20.34 1.16
C ARG A 60 -0.80 -19.21 1.15
N ARG A 61 -0.87 -18.50 0.02
CA ARG A 61 -1.86 -17.47 -0.29
C ARG A 61 -2.01 -16.43 0.81
N SER A 62 -0.90 -16.00 1.41
CA SER A 62 -0.90 -14.96 2.44
C SER A 62 0.20 -13.92 2.23
N MET A 63 -0.21 -12.66 2.13
CA MET A 63 0.65 -11.48 2.08
C MET A 63 0.67 -10.71 3.41
N ALA A 64 -0.06 -11.19 4.42
CA ALA A 64 -0.22 -10.48 5.69
C ALA A 64 1.13 -10.22 6.37
N GLY A 65 1.32 -9.00 6.87
CA GLY A 65 2.54 -8.59 7.54
C GLY A 65 2.87 -7.11 7.36
N THR A 66 3.83 -6.62 8.13
CA THR A 66 4.44 -5.30 7.95
C THR A 66 5.70 -5.46 7.13
N TRP A 67 5.80 -4.72 6.02
CA TRP A 67 6.82 -4.90 4.99
C TRP A 67 7.66 -3.63 4.83
N ILE A 68 8.98 -3.80 4.85
CA ILE A 68 9.96 -2.72 4.70
C ILE A 68 10.84 -3.04 3.48
N PRO A 69 11.11 -2.09 2.57
CA PRO A 69 12.05 -2.28 1.47
C PRO A 69 13.42 -2.77 1.95
N ILE A 70 13.99 -3.72 1.22
CA ILE A 70 15.34 -4.21 1.49
C ILE A 70 16.34 -3.19 0.98
N GLY A 71 17.12 -2.61 1.89
CA GLY A 71 18.09 -1.58 1.56
C GLY A 71 18.38 -0.70 2.75
N ARG A 72 18.59 0.59 2.50
CA ARG A 72 18.79 1.61 3.56
C ARG A 72 17.50 2.39 3.78
N PHE A 73 17.46 3.20 4.83
CA PHE A 73 16.40 4.19 4.97
C PHE A 73 16.24 5.02 3.68
N GLY A 74 15.01 5.14 3.20
CA GLY A 74 14.68 5.83 1.95
C GLY A 74 14.74 4.96 0.69
N THR A 75 15.06 3.65 0.78
CA THR A 75 14.98 2.76 -0.39
C THR A 75 13.57 2.66 -0.96
N GLY A 76 12.51 2.87 -0.16
CA GLY A 76 11.14 2.97 -0.64
C GLY A 76 10.72 4.38 -1.07
N THR A 77 11.59 5.38 -0.91
CA THR A 77 11.30 6.77 -1.28
C THR A 77 11.66 7.00 -2.74
N GLN A 78 10.65 7.33 -3.55
CA GLN A 78 10.78 7.49 -5.01
C GLN A 78 10.71 8.97 -5.43
N ALA A 79 11.50 9.82 -4.76
CA ALA A 79 11.55 11.25 -5.04
C ALA A 79 12.09 11.54 -6.45
N GLY A 80 13.09 10.80 -6.90
CA GLY A 80 13.65 10.89 -8.25
C GLY A 80 12.85 10.14 -9.32
N GLY A 81 11.60 9.78 -9.04
CA GLY A 81 10.74 8.99 -9.92
C GLY A 81 10.81 7.49 -9.65
N VAL A 82 10.10 6.72 -10.47
CA VAL A 82 9.95 5.27 -10.28
C VAL A 82 11.28 4.50 -10.36
N HIS A 83 11.42 3.44 -9.56
CA HIS A 83 12.69 2.71 -9.38
C HIS A 83 13.37 2.20 -10.65
N LEU A 84 12.62 1.60 -11.58
CA LEU A 84 13.21 1.01 -12.80
C LEU A 84 13.44 2.03 -13.92
N LYS A 85 12.86 3.23 -13.78
CA LYS A 85 12.97 4.34 -14.72
C LYS A 85 13.10 5.65 -13.96
N PRO A 86 14.20 5.91 -13.24
CA PRO A 86 14.37 7.18 -12.54
C PRO A 86 14.34 8.36 -13.53
N ASN A 87 13.90 9.53 -13.10
CA ASN A 87 13.92 10.76 -13.89
C ASN A 87 15.27 11.47 -13.67
N ASP A 88 16.32 10.95 -14.30
CA ASP A 88 17.71 11.42 -14.14
C ASP A 88 18.31 12.04 -15.42
N GLY A 89 17.45 12.31 -16.42
CA GLY A 89 17.85 12.89 -17.70
C GLY A 89 18.54 11.93 -18.66
N ARG A 90 18.76 10.66 -18.27
CA ARG A 90 19.46 9.70 -19.11
C ARG A 90 18.55 9.08 -20.18
N PRO A 91 19.01 8.92 -21.44
CA PRO A 91 18.19 8.38 -22.53
C PRO A 91 17.56 7.00 -22.23
N GLU A 92 18.27 6.11 -21.53
CA GLU A 92 17.78 4.77 -21.17
C GLU A 92 16.57 4.77 -20.22
N ASN A 93 16.37 5.88 -19.50
CA ASN A 93 15.28 6.06 -18.54
C ASN A 93 14.12 6.91 -19.10
N GLN A 94 14.25 7.39 -20.34
CA GLN A 94 13.14 8.06 -21.01
C GLN A 94 11.99 7.08 -21.24
N LEU A 95 10.78 7.56 -20.99
CA LEU A 95 9.56 6.78 -21.15
C LEU A 95 9.04 6.87 -22.59
N PRO A 96 8.33 5.82 -23.06
CA PRO A 96 7.88 5.74 -24.43
C PRO A 96 6.61 6.58 -24.65
N TYR A 97 6.65 7.88 -24.38
CA TYR A 97 5.50 8.78 -24.46
C TYR A 97 4.87 8.79 -25.87
N THR A 98 3.55 8.90 -25.93
CA THR A 98 2.85 9.36 -27.11
C THR A 98 3.05 10.89 -27.27
N PRO A 99 2.72 11.48 -28.43
CA PRO A 99 2.72 12.94 -28.57
C PRO A 99 1.82 13.65 -27.55
N PHE A 100 0.67 13.05 -27.22
CA PHE A 100 -0.21 13.57 -26.17
C PHE A 100 0.44 13.49 -24.79
N GLY A 101 0.99 12.32 -24.43
CA GLY A 101 1.62 12.09 -23.14
C GLY A 101 2.81 13.01 -22.89
N LEU A 102 3.63 13.26 -23.92
CA LEU A 102 4.76 14.18 -23.82
C LEU A 102 4.29 15.62 -23.60
N LYS A 103 3.30 16.09 -24.37
CA LYS A 103 2.73 17.42 -24.19
C LYS A 103 2.11 17.60 -22.80
N LEU A 104 1.44 16.56 -22.29
CA LEU A 104 0.87 16.57 -20.95
C LEU A 104 1.97 16.64 -19.87
N TYR A 105 3.03 15.83 -20.00
CA TYR A 105 4.21 15.86 -19.13
C TYR A 105 4.84 17.26 -19.05
N GLU A 106 4.96 17.96 -20.19
CA GLU A 106 5.49 19.33 -20.22
C GLU A 106 4.64 20.35 -19.42
N THR A 107 3.35 20.07 -19.20
CA THR A 107 2.49 20.91 -18.36
C THR A 107 2.70 20.66 -16.87
N HIS A 108 3.26 19.51 -16.49
CA HIS A 108 3.55 19.16 -15.10
C HIS A 108 4.87 19.80 -14.67
N LYS A 109 4.79 20.68 -13.68
CA LYS A 109 5.90 21.41 -13.11
C LYS A 109 6.25 20.77 -11.77
N ALA A 110 6.99 19.67 -11.83
CA ALA A 110 7.43 18.93 -10.65
C ALA A 110 8.54 19.68 -9.90
N LEU A 111 8.68 19.41 -8.60
CA LEU A 111 9.77 19.96 -7.78
C LEU A 111 10.95 19.00 -7.69
N GLU A 112 10.81 17.82 -8.27
CA GLU A 112 11.75 16.70 -8.23
C GLU A 112 12.00 16.16 -9.65
N GLY A 113 13.19 15.57 -9.87
CA GLY A 113 13.61 15.02 -11.16
C GLY A 113 14.48 15.95 -11.99
N ALA A 114 14.83 15.52 -13.20
CA ALA A 114 15.66 16.26 -14.15
C ALA A 114 15.00 17.53 -14.68
N ASP A 115 13.66 17.54 -14.73
CA ASP A 115 12.85 18.68 -15.21
C ASP A 115 12.27 19.53 -14.05
N ALA A 116 12.87 19.44 -12.86
CA ALA A 116 12.38 20.12 -11.67
C ALA A 116 12.38 21.65 -11.85
N VAL A 117 11.31 22.30 -11.38
CA VAL A 117 11.19 23.75 -11.33
C VAL A 117 11.36 24.29 -9.91
N PRO A 118 11.68 25.58 -9.74
CA PRO A 118 11.61 26.23 -8.42
C PRO A 118 10.23 26.05 -7.76
N PRO A 119 10.15 25.93 -6.42
CA PRO A 119 8.90 25.74 -5.68
C PRO A 119 7.77 26.70 -6.04
N ALA A 120 8.08 27.96 -6.38
CA ALA A 120 7.10 28.98 -6.77
C ALA A 120 6.38 28.69 -8.10
N LEU A 121 6.91 27.78 -8.92
CA LEU A 121 6.36 27.41 -10.23
C LEU A 121 5.70 26.03 -10.25
N GLY A 122 5.80 25.28 -9.14
CA GLY A 122 5.29 23.91 -9.09
C GLY A 122 3.76 23.85 -9.07
N ASN A 123 3.18 22.87 -9.76
CA ASN A 123 1.73 22.69 -9.86
C ASN A 123 1.25 21.27 -9.50
N ASP A 124 2.08 20.50 -8.79
CA ASP A 124 1.75 19.17 -8.32
C ASP A 124 0.50 19.17 -7.41
N PRO A 125 -0.60 18.47 -7.75
CA PRO A 125 -1.80 18.40 -6.91
C PRO A 125 -1.53 17.95 -5.47
N ARG A 126 -0.52 17.10 -5.24
CA ARG A 126 -0.08 16.67 -3.90
C ARG A 126 0.25 17.87 -3.00
N ASN A 127 0.78 18.96 -3.57
CA ASN A 127 1.09 20.18 -2.84
C ASN A 127 -0.16 20.96 -2.41
N LEU A 128 -1.37 20.49 -2.73
CA LEU A 128 -2.63 20.98 -2.18
C LEU A 128 -3.27 19.95 -1.22
N CYS A 129 -2.48 18.97 -0.77
CA CYS A 129 -2.94 17.81 -0.01
C CYS A 129 -4.00 16.97 -0.75
N GLU A 130 -4.02 16.99 -2.07
CA GLU A 130 -4.79 16.00 -2.83
C GLU A 130 -4.23 14.59 -2.55
N PRO A 131 -5.11 13.58 -2.36
CA PRO A 131 -4.67 12.21 -2.17
C PRO A 131 -3.77 11.78 -3.33
N LEU A 132 -2.66 11.11 -3.01
CA LEU A 132 -1.70 10.65 -4.03
C LEU A 132 -2.35 9.81 -5.13
N GLY A 133 -3.32 8.98 -4.76
CA GLY A 133 -3.98 8.06 -5.68
C GLY A 133 -3.06 6.96 -6.21
N MET A 134 -3.59 6.17 -7.14
CA MET A 134 -2.87 5.10 -7.82
C MET A 134 -2.47 5.60 -9.22
N PRO A 135 -1.22 5.35 -9.69
CA PRO A 135 -0.17 4.53 -9.07
C PRO A 135 0.71 5.24 -8.04
N ARG A 136 0.57 6.56 -7.87
CA ARG A 136 1.53 7.36 -7.09
C ARG A 136 1.76 6.91 -5.67
N VAL A 137 0.75 6.35 -5.01
CA VAL A 137 0.87 5.80 -3.66
C VAL A 137 1.99 4.75 -3.57
N ASN A 138 2.24 3.99 -4.65
CA ASN A 138 3.35 3.04 -4.77
C ASN A 138 4.67 3.71 -5.20
N HIS A 139 4.65 4.97 -5.63
CA HIS A 139 5.82 5.72 -6.13
C HIS A 139 6.13 6.99 -5.33
N TYR A 140 5.74 6.99 -4.05
CA TYR A 140 5.99 8.11 -3.16
C TYR A 140 6.85 7.69 -1.97
N ASN A 141 6.23 7.10 -0.95
CA ASN A 141 6.89 6.63 0.25
C ASN A 141 6.41 5.21 0.59
N LEU A 142 7.10 4.22 0.01
CA LEU A 142 6.89 2.78 0.29
C LEU A 142 7.84 2.24 1.37
N ASN A 143 8.37 3.09 2.27
CA ASN A 143 9.33 2.64 3.29
C ASN A 143 8.73 1.68 4.32
N LEU A 144 7.41 1.73 4.52
CA LEU A 144 6.68 0.84 5.41
C LEU A 144 5.26 0.68 4.88
N VAL A 145 4.84 -0.56 4.63
CA VAL A 145 3.43 -0.88 4.34
C VAL A 145 2.97 -2.01 5.25
N GLN A 146 1.73 -1.93 5.71
CA GLN A 146 1.12 -3.03 6.44
C GLN A 146 0.04 -3.67 5.58
N ILE A 147 0.13 -4.98 5.40
CA ILE A 147 -0.84 -5.77 4.65
C ILE A 147 -1.69 -6.55 5.65
N MET A 148 -2.99 -6.29 5.60
CA MET A 148 -4.01 -7.08 6.26
C MET A 148 -4.75 -7.92 5.22
N GLN A 149 -5.16 -9.13 5.58
CA GLN A 149 -5.79 -10.03 4.62
C GLN A 149 -6.83 -10.92 5.32
N ASP A 150 -7.96 -11.11 4.65
CA ASP A 150 -8.93 -12.16 4.94
C ASP A 150 -9.22 -12.99 3.67
N ASP A 151 -10.24 -13.85 3.71
CA ASP A 151 -10.59 -14.74 2.59
C ASP A 151 -11.11 -13.99 1.35
N TYR A 152 -11.56 -12.74 1.50
CA TYR A 152 -12.23 -11.97 0.44
C TYR A 152 -11.38 -10.82 -0.09
N LYS A 153 -10.42 -10.33 0.71
CA LYS A 153 -9.68 -9.12 0.37
C LYS A 153 -8.30 -9.04 1.02
N VAL A 154 -7.44 -8.29 0.35
CA VAL A 154 -6.16 -7.78 0.85
C VAL A 154 -6.30 -6.27 1.02
N ALA A 155 -6.02 -5.75 2.21
CA ALA A 155 -5.91 -4.33 2.47
C ALA A 155 -4.44 -3.94 2.64
N ILE A 156 -3.99 -2.95 1.87
CA ILE A 156 -2.64 -2.37 2.02
C ILE A 156 -2.79 -1.01 2.68
N LEU A 157 -2.19 -0.87 3.85
CA LEU A 157 -2.09 0.36 4.61
C LEU A 157 -0.74 1.01 4.31
N TYR A 158 -0.79 2.25 3.85
CA TYR A 158 0.36 3.05 3.49
C TYR A 158 0.71 4.00 4.63
N GLN A 159 2.01 4.16 4.89
CA GLN A 159 2.48 5.10 5.90
C GLN A 159 2.14 6.55 5.54
N PHE A 160 2.31 6.95 4.28
CA PHE A 160 1.97 8.33 3.87
C PHE A 160 0.47 8.54 3.77
N ASP A 161 0.04 9.65 4.35
CA ASP A 161 -1.33 10.16 4.48
C ASP A 161 -2.30 9.17 5.18
N ASN A 162 -1.75 8.17 5.89
CA ASN A 162 -2.45 7.07 6.55
C ASN A 162 -3.60 6.50 5.70
N ARG A 163 -3.34 6.29 4.40
CA ARG A 163 -4.34 5.77 3.46
C ARG A 163 -4.29 4.26 3.41
N TRP A 164 -5.42 3.65 3.05
CA TRP A 164 -5.48 2.25 2.71
C TRP A 164 -6.19 2.04 1.39
N ARG A 165 -5.83 0.97 0.68
CA ARG A 165 -6.60 0.45 -0.44
C ARG A 165 -7.01 -0.98 -0.19
N VAL A 166 -8.06 -1.42 -0.88
CA VAL A 166 -8.58 -2.78 -0.81
C VAL A 166 -8.49 -3.43 -2.18
N ILE A 167 -7.83 -4.57 -2.24
CA ILE A 167 -7.77 -5.48 -3.39
C ILE A 167 -8.71 -6.64 -3.10
N TRP A 168 -9.74 -6.79 -3.92
CA TRP A 168 -10.70 -7.88 -3.76
C TRP A 168 -10.17 -9.17 -4.39
N THR A 169 -10.16 -10.25 -3.63
CA THR A 169 -9.65 -11.57 -4.03
C THR A 169 -10.74 -12.65 -4.07
N ASP A 170 -12.01 -12.25 -3.92
CA ASP A 170 -13.20 -13.10 -3.85
C ASP A 170 -13.72 -13.60 -5.20
N GLY A 171 -12.94 -13.42 -6.27
CA GLY A 171 -13.29 -13.86 -7.63
C GLY A 171 -14.17 -12.90 -8.42
N ARG A 172 -14.53 -11.73 -7.87
CA ARG A 172 -15.26 -10.71 -8.63
C ARG A 172 -14.54 -10.26 -9.89
N GLN A 173 -15.29 -9.74 -10.85
CA GLN A 173 -14.72 -9.19 -12.08
C GLN A 173 -14.16 -7.78 -11.87
N LEU A 174 -13.11 -7.46 -12.61
CA LEU A 174 -12.59 -6.10 -12.69
C LEU A 174 -13.65 -5.21 -13.37
N PRO A 175 -13.96 -4.02 -12.83
CA PRO A 175 -14.86 -3.09 -13.49
C PRO A 175 -14.34 -2.66 -14.86
N THR A 176 -15.26 -2.29 -15.75
CA THR A 176 -14.89 -1.72 -17.05
C THR A 176 -14.90 -0.20 -16.96
N VAL A 177 -13.84 0.46 -17.43
CA VAL A 177 -13.81 1.93 -17.53
C VAL A 177 -14.69 2.34 -18.71
N VAL A 178 -15.57 3.33 -18.49
CA VAL A 178 -16.46 3.91 -19.51
C VAL A 178 -16.07 5.37 -19.78
N GLU A 179 -16.82 6.04 -20.64
CA GLU A 179 -16.59 7.43 -21.01
C GLU A 179 -16.54 8.34 -19.77
N GLY A 180 -15.58 9.27 -19.76
CA GLY A 180 -15.34 10.18 -18.63
C GLY A 180 -14.70 9.53 -17.41
N GLY A 181 -14.11 8.33 -17.55
CA GLY A 181 -13.33 7.67 -16.50
C GLY A 181 -14.15 6.93 -15.45
N ALA A 182 -15.48 7.07 -15.48
CA ALA A 182 -16.39 6.32 -14.63
C ALA A 182 -16.23 4.80 -14.85
N VAL A 183 -16.71 4.00 -13.90
CA VAL A 183 -16.62 2.54 -13.99
C VAL A 183 -17.99 1.90 -14.01
N LYS A 184 -18.15 0.90 -14.86
CA LYS A 184 -19.32 0.03 -14.89
C LYS A 184 -19.11 -1.20 -14.02
N LEU A 185 -19.95 -1.37 -13.00
CA LEU A 185 -19.99 -2.52 -12.09
C LEU A 185 -21.35 -3.20 -12.22
N GLY A 186 -21.43 -4.27 -13.01
CA GLY A 186 -22.71 -4.86 -13.38
C GLY A 186 -23.53 -3.85 -14.17
N ASP A 187 -24.71 -3.49 -13.66
CA ASP A 187 -25.62 -2.52 -14.29
C ASP A 187 -25.46 -1.09 -13.74
N GLU A 188 -24.59 -0.87 -12.76
CA GLU A 188 -24.34 0.43 -12.17
C GLU A 188 -23.14 1.14 -12.80
N ILE A 189 -23.26 2.46 -12.97
CA ILE A 189 -22.13 3.35 -13.25
C ILE A 189 -21.73 4.04 -11.95
N ARG A 190 -20.44 3.99 -11.62
CA ARG A 190 -19.88 4.61 -10.41
C ARG A 190 -18.75 5.55 -10.73
N GLU A 191 -18.54 6.51 -9.83
CA GLU A 191 -17.47 7.50 -9.90
C GLU A 191 -16.07 6.88 -9.79
N GLN A 192 -15.09 7.64 -10.30
CA GLN A 192 -13.67 7.37 -10.13
C GLN A 192 -13.27 7.47 -8.65
N ARG A 193 -12.15 6.82 -8.31
CA ARG A 193 -11.56 6.86 -6.97
C ARG A 193 -10.09 7.16 -7.07
N PHE A 194 -9.52 7.90 -6.11
CA PHE A 194 -8.07 8.11 -6.07
C PHE A 194 -7.27 6.81 -6.13
N LEU A 195 -7.66 5.81 -5.34
CA LEU A 195 -7.00 4.50 -5.30
C LEU A 195 -7.62 3.47 -6.25
N GLY A 196 -8.58 3.89 -7.08
CA GLY A 196 -9.25 3.05 -8.08
C GLY A 196 -10.04 1.88 -7.51
N TYR A 197 -10.27 0.89 -8.39
CA TYR A 197 -10.95 -0.37 -8.12
C TYR A 197 -9.99 -1.52 -8.41
N SER A 198 -9.54 -2.21 -7.36
CA SER A 198 -8.55 -3.28 -7.46
C SER A 198 -9.17 -4.67 -7.33
N VAL A 199 -8.82 -5.57 -8.25
CA VAL A 199 -9.16 -7.00 -8.19
C VAL A 199 -7.87 -7.82 -8.28
N GLY A 200 -7.73 -8.77 -7.35
CA GLY A 200 -6.59 -9.65 -7.23
C GLY A 200 -6.94 -11.10 -7.53
N ARG A 201 -6.00 -11.84 -8.11
CA ARG A 201 -6.07 -13.29 -8.33
C ARG A 201 -4.74 -13.93 -7.97
N TRP A 202 -4.80 -15.07 -7.30
CA TRP A 202 -3.63 -15.89 -7.02
C TRP A 202 -3.23 -16.64 -8.30
N SER A 203 -2.08 -16.33 -8.90
CA SER A 203 -1.56 -17.08 -10.05
C SER A 203 -0.86 -18.36 -9.64
N ASP A 204 -0.39 -18.42 -8.40
CA ASP A 204 0.09 -19.62 -7.73
C ASP A 204 -0.15 -19.49 -6.21
N ASP A 205 0.40 -20.41 -5.42
CA ASP A 205 0.23 -20.42 -3.96
C ASP A 205 1.01 -19.31 -3.23
N THR A 206 1.85 -18.55 -3.92
CA THR A 206 2.75 -17.53 -3.36
C THR A 206 2.71 -16.19 -4.10
N THR A 207 2.02 -16.12 -5.23
CA THR A 207 1.93 -14.91 -6.06
C THR A 207 0.50 -14.41 -6.19
N LEU A 208 0.27 -13.17 -5.75
CA LEU A 208 -0.94 -12.40 -6.01
C LEU A 208 -0.70 -11.44 -7.18
N GLU A 209 -1.55 -11.52 -8.20
CA GLU A 209 -1.62 -10.55 -9.30
C GLU A 209 -2.84 -9.66 -9.09
N ALA A 210 -2.64 -8.35 -9.00
CA ALA A 210 -3.70 -7.37 -8.81
C ALA A 210 -3.76 -6.41 -10.00
N VAL A 211 -4.97 -6.06 -10.41
CA VAL A 211 -5.20 -5.04 -11.44
C VAL A 211 -6.08 -3.96 -10.86
N THR A 212 -5.70 -2.71 -11.09
CA THR A 212 -6.44 -1.51 -10.67
C THR A 212 -6.80 -0.66 -11.88
N VAL A 213 -8.05 -0.18 -11.91
CA VAL A 213 -8.61 0.75 -12.92
C VAL A 213 -9.54 1.77 -12.26
N GLY A 214 -10.03 2.76 -13.02
CA GLY A 214 -10.99 3.76 -12.51
C GLY A 214 -10.37 4.73 -11.51
N THR A 215 -9.08 5.04 -11.71
CA THR A 215 -8.34 6.03 -10.92
C THR A 215 -8.70 7.44 -11.36
N MET A 216 -8.31 8.45 -10.58
CA MET A 216 -8.53 9.86 -10.94
C MET A 216 -7.69 10.28 -12.17
N PRO A 217 -8.12 11.30 -12.94
CA PRO A 217 -7.43 11.79 -14.14
C PRO A 217 -6.18 12.63 -13.85
N GLU A 218 -5.50 13.03 -14.93
CA GLU A 218 -4.21 13.74 -14.97
C GLU A 218 -4.13 15.05 -14.17
N ASP A 219 -5.25 15.78 -14.03
CA ASP A 219 -5.33 17.04 -13.30
C ASP A 219 -5.43 16.85 -11.79
N ARG A 220 -5.62 15.60 -11.35
CA ARG A 220 -5.79 15.22 -9.94
C ARG A 220 -4.68 14.32 -9.44
N VAL A 221 -4.18 13.41 -10.28
CA VAL A 221 -3.16 12.42 -9.91
C VAL A 221 -2.08 12.34 -10.98
N TRP A 222 -0.83 12.46 -10.52
CA TRP A 222 0.36 12.16 -11.33
C TRP A 222 0.85 10.75 -11.03
N LEU A 223 1.66 10.15 -11.90
CA LEU A 223 2.22 8.81 -11.72
C LEU A 223 3.24 8.76 -10.57
N ASP A 224 4.15 9.74 -10.52
CA ASP A 224 5.24 9.81 -9.54
C ASP A 224 5.57 11.26 -9.15
N SER A 225 6.60 11.43 -8.32
CA SER A 225 7.05 12.74 -7.85
C SER A 225 7.68 13.63 -8.93
N THR A 226 7.95 13.09 -10.11
CA THR A 226 8.67 13.79 -11.20
C THR A 226 7.75 14.31 -12.28
N GLY A 227 6.44 14.31 -12.03
CA GLY A 227 5.47 14.88 -12.96
C GLY A 227 5.05 13.96 -14.09
N ARG A 228 5.38 12.67 -14.05
CA ARG A 228 4.96 11.75 -15.12
C ARG A 228 3.44 11.59 -15.14
N PRO A 229 2.76 11.76 -16.28
CA PRO A 229 1.30 11.72 -16.32
C PRO A 229 0.70 10.31 -16.33
N ILE A 230 -0.56 10.23 -15.92
CA ILE A 230 -1.53 9.16 -16.20
C ILE A 230 -2.83 9.83 -16.62
N THR A 231 -3.72 9.10 -17.28
CA THR A 231 -5.09 9.51 -17.58
C THR A 231 -6.08 8.64 -16.82
N ASP A 232 -7.36 8.99 -16.95
CA ASP A 232 -8.49 8.17 -16.51
C ASP A 232 -8.58 6.77 -17.13
N GLN A 233 -7.75 6.46 -18.15
CA GLN A 233 -7.67 5.15 -18.80
C GLN A 233 -6.52 4.28 -18.27
N VAL A 234 -5.76 4.74 -17.28
CA VAL A 234 -4.63 3.96 -16.75
C VAL A 234 -5.10 2.62 -16.17
N ARG A 235 -4.36 1.58 -16.53
CA ARG A 235 -4.44 0.25 -15.94
C ARG A 235 -3.13 -0.04 -15.24
N VAL A 236 -3.22 -0.26 -13.93
CA VAL A 236 -2.07 -0.61 -13.10
C VAL A 236 -2.11 -2.10 -12.81
N THR A 237 -1.07 -2.83 -13.21
CA THR A 237 -0.94 -4.26 -12.94
C THR A 237 0.20 -4.49 -11.97
N GLU A 238 -0.10 -5.12 -10.85
CA GLU A 238 0.82 -5.40 -9.77
C GLU A 238 0.99 -6.90 -9.60
N ARG A 239 2.20 -7.34 -9.29
CA ARG A 239 2.51 -8.71 -8.92
C ARG A 239 3.26 -8.67 -7.60
N ILE A 240 2.66 -9.25 -6.56
CA ILE A 240 3.27 -9.39 -5.24
C ILE A 240 3.56 -10.87 -5.05
N ARG A 241 4.85 -11.22 -4.93
CA ARG A 241 5.31 -12.61 -4.82
C ARG A 241 6.01 -12.83 -3.47
N ARG A 242 5.55 -13.79 -2.68
CA ARG A 242 6.29 -14.31 -1.53
C ARG A 242 7.45 -15.17 -2.03
N LEU A 243 8.68 -14.70 -1.81
CA LEU A 243 9.88 -15.48 -2.16
C LEU A 243 10.17 -16.54 -1.09
N ASP A 244 9.92 -16.18 0.15
CA ASP A 244 10.07 -17.03 1.34
C ASP A 244 9.18 -16.45 2.47
N SER A 245 9.26 -17.01 3.68
CA SER A 245 8.53 -16.55 4.86
C SER A 245 8.81 -15.09 5.28
N HIS A 246 9.96 -14.53 4.92
CA HIS A 246 10.43 -13.22 5.36
C HIS A 246 10.57 -12.19 4.22
N THR A 247 10.30 -12.58 2.97
CA THR A 247 10.57 -11.71 1.81
C THR A 247 9.43 -11.75 0.80
N ILE A 248 9.04 -10.58 0.33
CA ILE A 248 8.23 -10.39 -0.87
C ILE A 248 9.01 -9.64 -1.95
N GLU A 249 8.65 -9.85 -3.20
CA GLU A 249 8.97 -8.98 -4.32
C GLU A 249 7.67 -8.37 -4.83
N TRP A 250 7.63 -7.03 -4.93
CA TRP A 250 6.48 -6.30 -5.48
C TRP A 250 6.92 -5.63 -6.78
N SER A 251 6.34 -6.07 -7.90
CA SER A 251 6.50 -5.43 -9.20
C SER A 251 5.22 -4.76 -9.66
N GLU A 252 5.36 -3.72 -10.48
CA GLU A 252 4.24 -2.98 -11.05
C GLU A 252 4.50 -2.60 -12.51
N THR A 253 3.45 -2.66 -13.33
CA THR A 253 3.42 -2.25 -14.73
C THR A 253 2.30 -1.26 -14.96
N ILE A 254 2.60 -0.20 -15.71
CA ILE A 254 1.66 0.82 -16.13
C ILE A 254 1.31 0.60 -17.60
N ASP A 255 0.02 0.57 -17.87
CA ASP A 255 -0.56 0.58 -19.21
C ASP A 255 -1.54 1.74 -19.32
N ASP A 256 -1.16 2.78 -20.06
CA ASP A 256 -2.02 3.91 -20.41
C ASP A 256 -1.73 4.28 -21.87
N PRO A 257 -2.53 3.79 -22.83
CA PRO A 257 -2.26 3.98 -24.26
C PRO A 257 -2.45 5.43 -24.73
N LYS A 258 -3.11 6.30 -23.95
CA LYS A 258 -3.18 7.74 -24.27
C LYS A 258 -1.83 8.39 -24.00
N VAL A 259 -1.14 7.98 -22.93
CA VAL A 259 0.11 8.61 -22.47
C VAL A 259 1.36 7.90 -22.98
N TYR A 260 1.37 6.56 -23.02
CA TYR A 260 2.52 5.73 -23.34
C TYR A 260 2.22 4.83 -24.55
N SER A 261 3.18 4.69 -25.46
CA SER A 261 3.04 3.86 -26.68
C SER A 261 3.07 2.35 -26.40
N LYS A 262 3.50 1.93 -25.21
CA LYS A 262 3.47 0.54 -24.75
C LYS A 262 3.48 0.48 -23.21
N PRO A 263 3.00 -0.63 -22.62
CA PRO A 263 3.16 -0.88 -21.19
C PRO A 263 4.63 -0.93 -20.78
N TRP A 264 4.91 -0.54 -19.53
CA TRP A 264 6.27 -0.51 -19.00
C TRP A 264 6.29 -0.73 -17.48
N GLU A 265 7.38 -1.30 -16.96
CA GLU A 265 7.54 -1.66 -15.55
C GLU A 265 8.08 -0.48 -14.74
N THR A 266 7.42 -0.13 -13.64
CA THR A 266 7.80 1.02 -12.78
C THR A 266 8.75 0.60 -11.66
N MET A 267 8.53 -0.57 -11.07
CA MET A 267 9.31 -1.07 -9.94
C MET A 267 9.39 -2.59 -9.93
N ARG A 268 10.45 -3.09 -9.28
CA ARG A 268 10.60 -4.46 -8.78
C ARG A 268 11.29 -4.40 -7.43
N LEU A 269 10.48 -4.22 -6.38
CA LEU A 269 10.95 -3.86 -5.07
C LEU A 269 10.95 -5.08 -4.13
N PRO A 270 12.13 -5.57 -3.71
CA PRO A 270 12.20 -6.58 -2.66
C PRO A 270 11.92 -5.93 -1.30
N MET A 271 11.02 -6.52 -0.52
CA MET A 271 10.68 -6.09 0.83
C MET A 271 10.81 -7.24 1.82
N ARG A 272 11.25 -6.94 3.03
CA ARG A 272 11.38 -7.89 4.13
C ARG A 272 10.28 -7.69 5.16
N LEU A 273 9.94 -8.78 5.85
CA LEU A 273 8.99 -8.78 6.96
C LEU A 273 9.64 -8.10 8.17
N ALA A 274 8.94 -7.14 8.75
CA ALA A 274 9.30 -6.47 10.00
C ALA A 274 8.70 -7.20 11.21
N ASP A 275 9.12 -6.80 12.43
CA ASP A 275 8.47 -7.24 13.66
C ASP A 275 6.97 -6.90 13.59
N PRO A 276 6.03 -7.83 13.90
CA PRO A 276 4.59 -7.57 13.82
C PRO A 276 4.11 -6.48 14.79
N ARG A 277 4.92 -6.09 15.77
CA ARG A 277 4.66 -4.99 16.71
C ARG A 277 5.18 -3.63 16.22
N THR A 278 5.83 -3.61 15.04
CA THR A 278 6.35 -2.38 14.43
C THR A 278 5.23 -1.37 14.24
N ASP A 279 5.40 -0.20 14.82
CA ASP A 279 4.46 0.91 14.73
C ASP A 279 4.56 1.61 13.37
N VAL A 280 3.40 1.88 12.78
CA VAL A 280 3.27 2.62 11.53
C VAL A 280 3.03 4.08 11.90
N MET A 281 4.12 4.85 11.94
CA MET A 281 4.07 6.27 12.28
C MET A 281 3.14 7.05 11.35
N GLU A 282 2.32 7.93 11.92
CA GLU A 282 1.45 8.81 11.15
C GLU A 282 2.25 9.78 10.29
N TYR A 283 1.82 9.96 9.04
CA TYR A 283 2.44 10.94 8.15
C TYR A 283 1.39 11.63 7.29
N TYR A 284 0.77 12.69 7.80
CA TYR A 284 -0.26 13.44 7.07
C TYR A 284 0.27 14.63 6.27
N CYS A 285 -0.42 14.93 5.17
CA CYS A 285 -0.37 16.27 4.60
C CYS A 285 -1.26 17.21 5.42
N SER A 286 -0.70 18.34 5.89
CA SER A 286 -1.43 19.35 6.65
C SER A 286 -1.35 20.70 5.93
N PRO A 287 -2.49 21.22 5.43
CA PRO A 287 -2.52 22.54 4.80
C PRO A 287 -2.02 23.66 5.71
N VAL A 288 -2.24 23.55 7.03
CA VAL A 288 -1.75 24.53 8.01
C VAL A 288 -0.23 24.45 8.15
N GLU A 289 0.34 23.26 8.23
CA GLU A 289 1.80 23.11 8.27
C GLU A 289 2.45 23.55 6.96
N GLN A 290 1.79 23.31 5.82
CA GLN A 290 2.27 23.81 4.54
C GLN A 290 2.22 25.34 4.46
N GLN A 291 1.15 25.98 4.94
CA GLN A 291 1.09 27.43 5.06
C GLN A 291 2.18 27.97 6.00
N ASN A 292 2.44 27.30 7.13
CA ASN A 292 3.54 27.64 8.04
C ASN A 292 4.90 27.57 7.34
N TYR A 293 5.14 26.50 6.58
CA TYR A 293 6.35 26.33 5.78
C TYR A 293 6.50 27.45 4.75
N ASN A 294 5.46 27.73 3.97
CA ASN A 294 5.48 28.79 2.96
C ASN A 294 5.69 30.17 3.57
N ARG A 295 5.11 30.47 4.73
CA ARG A 295 5.36 31.73 5.45
C ARG A 295 6.80 31.88 5.93
N ARG A 296 7.43 30.77 6.37
CA ARG A 296 8.80 30.78 6.91
C ARG A 296 9.86 30.75 5.82
N PHE A 297 9.63 30.02 4.73
CA PHE A 297 10.64 29.69 3.73
C PHE A 297 10.29 30.09 2.30
N GLY A 298 9.02 30.40 2.01
CA GLY A 298 8.55 30.73 0.66
C GLY A 298 9.25 31.93 0.05
N ASN A 299 9.47 32.99 0.84
CA ASN A 299 10.19 34.20 0.39
C ASN A 299 11.69 33.96 0.18
N SER A 300 12.28 32.97 0.85
CA SER A 300 13.71 32.63 0.72
C SER A 300 13.97 31.73 -0.49
N ALA A 301 12.97 30.93 -0.90
CA ALA A 301 13.06 30.00 -2.03
C ALA A 301 12.68 30.63 -3.39
N SER A 302 12.04 31.81 -3.40
CA SER A 302 11.62 32.50 -4.62
C SER A 302 12.75 33.22 -5.38
N GLY A 303 13.99 33.20 -4.86
CA GLY A 303 15.08 34.02 -5.38
C GLY A 303 14.82 35.50 -5.10
N GLY A 304 15.75 36.17 -4.41
CA GLY A 304 15.60 37.58 -4.09
C GLY A 304 15.58 38.46 -5.35
N ALA A 305 14.40 38.74 -5.87
CA ALA A 305 14.13 39.97 -6.61
C ALA A 305 13.74 41.04 -5.58
N GLY A 306 14.74 41.70 -4.98
CA GLY A 306 14.47 42.76 -4.01
C GLY A 306 15.68 43.30 -3.25
N GLY A 307 16.52 44.09 -3.92
CA GLY A 307 17.15 45.29 -3.32
C GLY A 307 18.57 45.16 -2.73
N ARG A 308 19.58 45.47 -3.55
CA ARG A 308 20.48 46.63 -3.40
C ARG A 308 21.29 46.83 -4.68
#